data_AF-A0A524FUK4-F1
#
_entry.id   AF-A0A524FUK4-F1
#
_cell.length_a   1.000
_cell.length_b   1.000
_cell.length_c   1.000
_cell.angle_alpha   90.00
_cell.angle_beta   90.00
_cell.angle_gamma   90.00
#
_symmetry.space_group_name_H-M   'P 1'
#
loop_
_entity.id
_entity.type
_entity.pdbx_description
1 polymer ?
#
loop_
_entity_poly.entity_id
_entity_poly.type
_entity_poly.pdbx_seq_one_letter_code
_entity_poly.pdbx_strand_id
1 'polypeptide(L)'
;MTEELQFIYKEEYWYISAFLNTALINAAEKSTEIEMLIKQEFKNLKPENIFRQDLKDDIIDMVNNISLKCQWVPFLKNFPYKDENSERDFNTLGYFQFDVEYYSSDPTKKKNLSPLLIQQVPYIVLNILKEFSKKPENGGIYLDTESPIYVFVTSNKTVPAEVQWTRENIEKYKKIIAYWTVIYSGQWSDYSKALYDRRIRDNLSNRLSELHFIYRNSGFIYMAEQNYERFFESYMREFVLEPTPKMRAVLFVLRSINESLDLLFLKTYSGTFADIKTIEDKIKNLRFLRGLVQTQLSIIYNELDYNRREHYTSVLIHLIKEFDLPNVVSRANEKFDLLYDAMQELYLKKNEENAQKTERRLNLLNLLFGAGILGDLAGIMMIVFSLQENSLPAILLNILIFIVISGILFTTIGYYIYSKFKISRSETGRTVDAVIEDDRGNIVLIKRKYPPFKDFYALPGGFIEKGESPKQAVLREAKEETNLDLVIVKKIGVFDKEGRDPRGKIISTAFKCRIIGDSSKIKGGTDSATAKFFPKEKIKNLDLAFDHRDILKEAGILY
;
A
#
# COMPACT_ATOMS: atom_id res chain seq x y z
N MET A 1 -10.98 56.76 9.69
CA MET A 1 -10.32 55.84 10.65
C MET A 1 -10.66 54.45 10.21
N THR A 2 -9.73 53.77 9.53
CA THR A 2 -9.90 52.37 9.13
C THR A 2 -9.96 51.54 10.41
N GLU A 3 -11.14 51.03 10.76
CA GLU A 3 -11.26 50.04 11.84
C GLU A 3 -10.45 48.81 11.43
N GLU A 4 -9.24 48.67 11.97
CA GLU A 4 -8.38 47.51 11.74
C GLU A 4 -8.94 46.32 12.52
N LEU A 5 -9.57 45.40 11.80
CA LEU A 5 -9.91 44.08 12.35
C LEU A 5 -8.62 43.37 12.76
N GLN A 6 -8.59 42.79 13.95
CA GLN A 6 -7.50 41.91 14.39
C GLN A 6 -8.08 40.60 14.90
N PHE A 7 -7.61 39.47 14.38
CA PHE A 7 -7.87 38.17 14.98
C PHE A 7 -6.86 37.91 16.09
N ILE A 8 -7.31 37.47 17.26
CA ILE A 8 -6.43 37.07 18.36
C ILE A 8 -6.21 35.56 18.25
N TYR A 9 -4.97 35.16 17.99
CA TYR A 9 -4.56 33.76 17.97
C TYR A 9 -4.99 33.04 19.26
N LYS A 10 -5.48 31.81 19.14
CA LYS A 10 -5.84 30.96 20.29
C LYS A 10 -4.90 29.76 20.39
N GLU A 11 -4.89 28.90 19.39
CA GLU A 11 -4.07 27.68 19.37
C GLU A 11 -3.89 27.19 17.94
N GLU A 12 -3.04 26.19 17.78
CA GLU A 12 -2.65 25.65 16.50
C GLU A 12 -2.49 24.14 16.56
N TYR A 13 -2.84 23.46 15.47
CA TYR A 13 -2.75 22.02 15.33
C TYR A 13 -1.92 21.66 14.11
N TRP A 14 -0.82 20.93 14.31
CA TRP A 14 -0.01 20.42 13.22
C TRP A 14 -0.18 18.94 13.02
N TYR A 15 0.00 18.50 11.79
CA TYR A 15 -0.09 17.09 11.45
C TYR A 15 0.97 16.74 10.40
N ILE A 16 1.66 15.63 10.65
CA ILE A 16 2.56 15.00 9.67
C ILE A 16 2.16 13.54 9.50
N SER A 17 1.84 13.16 8.27
CA SER A 17 1.49 11.77 7.95
C SER A 17 2.73 10.89 8.10
N ALA A 18 2.55 9.63 8.50
CA ALA A 18 3.66 8.70 8.59
C ALA A 18 3.21 7.25 8.43
N PHE A 19 4.14 6.43 7.94
CA PHE A 19 4.12 4.99 8.14
C PHE A 19 4.95 4.62 9.36
N LEU A 20 4.46 3.66 10.14
CA LEU A 20 5.17 3.07 11.27
C LEU A 20 5.30 1.56 11.13
N ASN A 21 6.41 1.03 11.60
CA ASN A 21 6.60 -0.38 11.89
C ASN A 21 6.43 -0.62 13.40
N THR A 22 5.22 -0.99 13.82
CA THR A 22 4.94 -1.19 15.25
C THR A 22 5.65 -2.38 15.87
N ALA A 23 6.32 -3.24 15.07
CA ALA A 23 7.17 -4.30 15.60
C ALA A 23 8.57 -3.79 16.00
N LEU A 24 9.00 -2.66 15.43
CA LEU A 24 10.31 -2.06 15.71
C LEU A 24 10.24 -0.88 16.67
N ILE A 25 9.11 -0.17 16.71
CA ILE A 25 8.99 1.07 17.47
C ILE A 25 7.68 1.17 18.26
N ASN A 26 7.74 1.87 19.39
CA ASN A 26 6.57 2.28 20.16
C ASN A 26 6.16 3.71 19.76
N ALA A 27 4.93 3.86 19.28
CA ALA A 27 4.44 5.14 18.78
C ALA A 27 4.32 6.23 19.87
N ALA A 28 4.00 5.86 21.11
CA ALA A 28 3.88 6.81 22.22
C ALA A 28 5.25 7.32 22.67
N GLU A 29 6.23 6.42 22.77
CA GLU A 29 7.63 6.78 23.05
C GLU A 29 8.17 7.68 21.95
N LYS A 30 7.93 7.35 20.68
CA LYS A 30 8.36 8.17 19.54
C LYS A 30 7.68 9.54 19.49
N SER A 31 6.41 9.64 19.88
CA SER A 31 5.74 10.94 20.01
C SER A 31 6.45 11.82 21.04
N THR A 32 6.81 11.23 22.18
CA THR A 32 7.50 11.90 23.30
C THR A 32 8.94 12.30 22.91
N GLU A 33 9.65 11.43 22.19
CA GLU A 33 10.99 11.72 21.64
C GLU A 33 10.95 12.88 20.65
N ILE A 34 10.00 12.88 19.71
CA ILE A 34 9.83 13.96 18.73
C ILE A 34 9.51 15.28 19.44
N GLU A 35 8.64 15.28 20.45
CA GLU A 35 8.33 16.47 21.25
C GLU A 35 9.58 17.04 21.94
N MET A 36 10.36 16.18 22.61
CA MET A 36 11.60 16.59 23.28
C MET A 36 12.63 17.12 22.29
N LEU A 37 12.78 16.46 21.13
CA LEU A 37 13.68 16.89 20.07
C LEU A 37 13.33 18.29 19.59
N ILE A 38 12.06 18.54 19.24
CA ILE A 38 11.63 19.87 18.75
C ILE A 38 11.91 20.94 19.81
N LYS A 39 11.58 20.68 21.07
CA LYS A 39 11.84 21.61 22.19
C LYS A 39 13.34 21.88 22.38
N GLN A 40 14.19 20.87 22.20
CA GLN A 40 15.64 21.01 22.31
C GLN A 40 16.21 21.82 21.14
N GLU A 41 15.79 21.54 19.92
CA GLU A 41 16.24 22.25 18.72
C GLU A 41 15.81 23.73 18.76
N PHE A 42 14.61 24.04 19.27
CA PHE A 42 14.18 25.43 19.46
C PHE A 42 15.04 26.21 20.45
N LYS A 43 15.44 25.60 21.57
CA LYS A 43 16.35 26.24 22.54
C LYS A 43 17.73 26.57 21.94
N ASN A 44 18.16 25.78 20.95
CA ASN A 44 19.45 25.93 20.29
C ASN A 44 19.35 26.59 18.91
N LEU A 45 18.17 27.11 18.55
CA LEU A 45 17.92 27.67 17.23
C LEU A 45 18.80 28.90 17.01
N LYS A 46 19.68 28.84 16.02
CA LYS A 46 20.54 29.97 15.66
C LYS A 46 19.85 30.86 14.63
N PRO A 47 20.07 32.19 14.66
CA PRO A 47 19.52 33.11 13.67
C PRO A 47 19.84 32.72 12.23
N GLU A 48 21.02 32.15 11.97
CA GLU A 48 21.42 31.70 10.62
C GLU A 48 20.53 30.58 10.04
N ASN A 49 19.86 29.80 10.90
CA ASN A 49 18.99 28.69 10.49
C ASN A 49 17.56 29.13 10.16
N ILE A 50 17.25 30.41 10.33
CA ILE A 50 15.93 30.98 10.07
C ILE A 50 15.87 31.46 8.62
N PHE A 51 14.83 31.07 7.88
CA PHE A 51 14.69 31.48 6.48
C PHE A 51 14.42 32.99 6.33
N ARG A 52 13.49 33.53 7.14
CA ARG A 52 13.14 34.96 7.17
C ARG A 52 14.04 35.73 8.13
N GLN A 53 15.20 36.13 7.63
CA GLN A 53 16.20 36.87 8.40
C GLN A 53 15.68 38.21 8.96
N ASP A 54 14.67 38.80 8.32
CA ASP A 54 14.00 40.01 8.79
C ASP A 54 13.09 39.79 10.01
N LEU A 55 12.71 38.54 10.31
CA LEU A 55 11.83 38.16 11.43
C LEU A 55 12.56 37.33 12.50
N LYS A 56 13.90 37.19 12.39
CA LYS A 56 14.69 36.24 13.19
C LYS A 56 14.49 36.39 14.69
N ASP A 57 14.49 37.62 15.21
CA ASP A 57 14.43 37.89 16.64
C ASP A 57 13.03 37.56 17.19
N ASP A 58 11.97 37.93 16.44
CA ASP A 58 10.59 37.61 16.76
C ASP A 58 10.34 36.09 16.75
N ILE A 59 10.92 35.37 15.79
CA ILE A 59 10.80 33.91 15.69
C ILE A 59 11.48 33.24 16.89
N ILE A 60 12.69 33.67 17.25
CA ILE A 60 13.42 33.14 18.40
C ILE A 60 12.64 33.38 19.70
N ASP A 61 12.10 34.59 19.90
CA ASP A 61 11.25 34.88 21.05
C ASP A 61 9.99 33.99 21.06
N MET A 62 9.35 33.79 19.90
CA MET A 62 8.13 33.00 19.79
C MET A 62 8.37 31.51 20.07
N VAL A 63 9.42 30.90 19.53
CA VAL A 63 9.74 29.48 19.81
C VAL A 63 10.19 29.25 21.25
N ASN A 64 10.77 30.25 21.91
CA ASN A 64 11.12 30.15 23.34
C ASN A 64 9.89 30.19 24.26
N ASN A 65 8.76 30.70 23.76
CA ASN A 65 7.50 30.80 24.50
C ASN A 65 6.42 29.86 23.91
N ILE A 66 6.85 28.74 23.31
CA ILE A 66 5.95 27.73 22.75
C ILE A 66 5.58 26.65 23.79
N SER A 67 4.31 26.33 23.85
CA SER A 67 3.80 25.08 24.40
C SER A 67 3.49 24.13 23.25
N LEU A 68 4.03 22.92 23.29
CA LEU A 68 3.86 21.91 22.24
C LEU A 68 3.69 20.53 22.86
N LYS A 69 2.67 19.80 22.41
CA LYS A 69 2.38 18.41 22.75
C LYS A 69 2.32 17.58 21.48
N CYS A 70 3.02 16.45 21.42
CA CYS A 70 2.98 15.53 20.27
C CYS A 70 2.25 14.22 20.62
N GLN A 71 1.40 13.72 19.72
CA GLN A 71 0.74 12.42 19.87
C GLN A 71 0.55 11.69 18.54
N TRP A 72 0.68 10.37 18.56
CA TRP A 72 0.39 9.51 17.42
C TRP A 72 -1.11 9.21 17.30
N VAL A 73 -1.67 9.43 16.11
CA VAL A 73 -3.05 9.08 15.77
C VAL A 73 -3.04 8.05 14.64
N PRO A 74 -3.42 6.78 14.90
CA PRO A 74 -3.44 5.75 13.87
C PRO A 74 -4.65 5.91 12.95
N PHE A 75 -4.46 5.64 11.66
CA PHE A 75 -5.51 5.71 10.64
C PHE A 75 -5.79 4.35 10.00
N LEU A 76 -4.78 3.68 9.45
CA LEU A 76 -4.86 2.30 8.95
C LEU A 76 -3.88 1.42 9.72
N LYS A 77 -4.27 0.17 9.99
CA LYS A 77 -3.46 -0.81 10.75
C LYS A 77 -3.45 -2.15 10.02
N ASN A 78 -2.49 -3.00 10.38
CA ASN A 78 -2.44 -4.41 10.01
C ASN A 78 -2.33 -4.64 8.49
N PHE A 79 -1.47 -3.89 7.82
CA PHE A 79 -1.12 -4.16 6.42
C PHE A 79 0.37 -4.48 6.28
N PRO A 80 0.78 -5.29 5.31
CA PRO A 80 2.18 -5.42 4.94
C PRO A 80 2.51 -4.34 3.89
N TYR A 81 3.30 -3.33 4.24
CA TYR A 81 3.83 -2.37 3.26
C TYR A 81 5.35 -2.39 3.32
N LYS A 82 6.00 -2.71 2.21
CA LYS A 82 7.44 -2.57 2.06
C LYS A 82 7.72 -1.46 1.08
N ASP A 83 8.48 -0.47 1.51
CA ASP A 83 8.89 0.63 0.64
C ASP A 83 9.96 0.16 -0.34
N GLU A 84 9.70 0.29 -1.64
CA GLU A 84 10.58 -0.23 -2.70
C GLU A 84 11.91 0.53 -2.85
N ASN A 85 11.97 1.76 -2.32
CA ASN A 85 13.15 2.61 -2.38
C ASN A 85 14.11 2.31 -1.22
N SER A 86 13.60 2.27 0.02
CA SER A 86 14.41 2.04 1.23
C SER A 86 14.44 0.58 1.69
N GLU A 87 13.62 -0.29 1.10
CA GLU A 87 13.43 -1.70 1.49
C GLU A 87 13.01 -1.87 2.97
N ARG A 88 12.37 -0.84 3.54
CA ARG A 88 11.86 -0.84 4.92
C ARG A 88 10.41 -1.32 4.97
N ASP A 89 10.08 -2.08 6.00
CA ASP A 89 8.75 -2.62 6.23
C ASP A 89 7.96 -1.74 7.20
N PHE A 90 6.67 -1.58 6.94
CA PHE A 90 5.70 -0.81 7.73
C PHE A 90 4.37 -1.55 7.81
N ASN A 91 3.62 -1.29 8.88
CA ASN A 91 2.36 -1.98 9.13
C ASN A 91 1.20 -1.11 9.60
N THR A 92 1.46 0.18 9.79
CA THR A 92 0.49 1.16 10.25
C THR A 92 0.71 2.46 9.50
N LEU A 93 -0.39 3.11 9.12
CA LEU A 93 -0.43 4.47 8.57
C LEU A 93 -1.21 5.34 9.54
N GLY A 94 -0.76 6.56 9.75
CA GLY A 94 -1.41 7.53 10.61
C GLY A 94 -0.73 8.87 10.48
N TYR A 95 -0.81 9.67 11.54
CA TYR A 95 -0.14 10.95 11.60
C TYR A 95 0.27 11.28 13.04
N PHE A 96 1.39 11.99 13.17
CA PHE A 96 1.70 12.68 14.42
C PHE A 96 0.95 14.00 14.43
N GLN A 97 0.15 14.20 15.48
CA GLN A 97 -0.56 15.44 15.77
C GLN A 97 0.25 16.24 16.79
N PHE A 98 0.37 17.54 16.55
CA PHE A 98 0.97 18.49 17.47
C PHE A 98 -0.06 19.51 17.89
N ASP A 99 -0.30 19.65 19.19
CA ASP A 99 -1.12 20.71 19.75
C ASP A 99 -0.18 21.81 20.25
N VAL A 100 -0.36 23.02 19.72
CA VAL A 100 0.59 24.12 19.86
C VAL A 100 -0.10 25.38 20.36
N GLU A 101 0.53 26.05 21.32
CA GLU A 101 0.11 27.35 21.80
C GLU A 101 1.34 28.24 22.05
N TYR A 102 1.36 29.42 21.43
CA TYR A 102 2.35 30.46 21.70
C TYR A 102 1.90 31.41 22.80
N TYR A 103 2.84 31.82 23.65
CA TYR A 103 2.64 32.83 24.68
C TYR A 103 1.43 32.51 25.58
N SER A 104 1.27 31.25 25.98
CA SER A 104 0.15 30.80 26.82
C SER A 104 0.02 31.61 28.12
N SER A 105 1.13 32.13 28.64
CA SER A 105 1.21 33.01 29.82
C SER A 105 1.23 34.52 29.53
N ASP A 106 1.31 34.96 28.26
CA ASP A 106 1.37 36.38 27.87
C ASP A 106 0.31 36.74 26.82
N PRO A 107 -0.90 37.12 27.25
CA PRO A 107 -1.99 37.52 26.35
C PRO A 107 -1.68 38.74 25.47
N THR A 108 -0.75 39.61 25.90
CA THR A 108 -0.43 40.85 25.18
C THR A 108 0.37 40.53 23.93
N LYS A 109 1.39 39.67 24.05
CA LYS A 109 2.13 39.18 22.88
C LYS A 109 1.25 38.33 21.97
N LYS A 110 0.37 37.51 22.54
CA LYS A 110 -0.59 36.68 21.79
C LYS A 110 -1.49 37.51 20.86
N LYS A 111 -1.89 38.70 21.29
CA LYS A 111 -2.69 39.63 20.47
C LYS A 111 -1.95 40.08 19.21
N ASN A 112 -0.63 40.29 19.29
CA ASN A 112 0.17 40.86 18.21
C ASN A 112 0.76 39.83 17.23
N LEU A 113 0.40 38.55 17.38
CA LEU A 113 0.84 37.49 16.47
C LEU A 113 0.27 37.69 15.07
N SER A 114 1.15 37.95 14.10
CA SER A 114 0.77 38.01 12.69
C SER A 114 0.75 36.62 12.07
N PRO A 115 -0.09 36.37 11.04
CA PRO A 115 -0.06 35.13 10.28
C PRO A 115 1.34 34.80 9.79
N LEU A 116 2.08 35.81 9.30
CA LEU A 116 3.41 35.67 8.73
C LEU A 116 4.41 35.05 9.71
N LEU A 117 4.36 35.47 10.98
CA LEU A 117 5.23 34.98 12.03
C LEU A 117 4.89 33.54 12.42
N ILE A 118 3.60 33.24 12.59
CA ILE A 118 3.10 31.89 12.88
C ILE A 118 3.59 30.91 11.79
N GLN A 119 3.61 31.33 10.51
CA GLN A 119 4.00 30.46 9.39
C GLN A 119 5.40 29.82 9.51
N GLN A 120 6.30 30.47 10.24
CA GLN A 120 7.73 30.13 10.23
C GLN A 120 8.03 28.88 11.04
N VAL A 121 7.33 28.66 12.16
CA VAL A 121 7.67 27.57 13.09
C VAL A 121 7.44 26.19 12.48
N PRO A 122 6.30 25.91 11.82
CA PRO A 122 6.09 24.62 11.17
C PRO A 122 7.11 24.32 10.07
N TYR A 123 7.67 25.33 9.39
CA TYR A 123 8.77 25.14 8.43
C TYR A 123 10.06 24.70 9.13
N ILE A 124 10.39 25.31 10.27
CA ILE A 124 11.54 24.90 11.10
C ILE A 124 11.34 23.46 11.59
N VAL A 125 10.14 23.14 12.09
CA VAL A 125 9.78 21.79 12.55
C VAL A 125 9.90 20.77 11.43
N LEU A 126 9.41 21.08 10.23
CA LEU A 126 9.52 20.18 9.08
C LEU A 126 10.99 19.85 8.77
N ASN A 127 11.89 20.83 8.86
CA ASN A 127 13.34 20.58 8.68
C ASN A 127 13.94 19.73 9.81
N ILE A 128 13.54 19.95 11.06
CA ILE A 128 13.94 19.10 12.19
C ILE A 128 13.48 17.64 11.95
N LEU A 129 12.23 17.45 11.53
CA LEU A 129 11.65 16.13 11.26
C LEU A 129 12.28 15.44 10.05
N LYS A 130 12.73 16.20 9.04
CA LYS A 130 13.54 15.69 7.93
C LYS A 130 14.83 15.05 8.41
N GLU A 131 15.59 15.76 9.26
CA GLU A 131 16.84 15.21 9.80
C GLU A 131 16.59 14.06 10.78
N PHE A 132 15.53 14.15 11.60
CA PHE A 132 15.09 13.05 12.47
C PHE A 132 14.84 11.75 11.68
N SER A 133 14.15 11.85 10.54
CA SER A 133 13.78 10.70 9.71
C SER A 133 14.97 10.02 9.02
N LYS A 134 16.10 10.72 8.86
CA LYS A 134 17.32 10.15 8.25
C LYS A 134 18.13 9.28 9.21
N LYS A 135 17.89 9.39 10.52
CA LYS A 135 18.68 8.66 11.52
C LYS A 135 18.39 7.15 11.47
N PRO A 136 19.40 6.26 11.45
CA PRO A 136 19.19 4.81 11.34
C PRO A 136 18.28 4.20 12.42
N GLU A 137 18.37 4.70 13.65
CA GLU A 137 17.52 4.28 14.78
C GLU A 137 16.02 4.59 14.58
N ASN A 138 15.71 5.48 13.62
CA ASN A 138 14.34 5.82 13.23
C ASN A 138 13.88 5.04 11.98
N GLY A 139 14.58 3.96 11.61
CA GLY A 139 14.23 3.12 10.47
C GLY A 139 12.78 2.62 10.47
N GLY A 140 12.18 2.42 11.65
CA GLY A 140 10.76 2.04 11.79
C GLY A 140 9.74 3.17 11.52
N ILE A 141 10.18 4.38 11.15
CA ILE A 141 9.33 5.54 10.86
C ILE A 141 9.62 6.03 9.44
N TYR A 142 8.54 6.30 8.69
CA TYR A 142 8.63 7.04 7.44
C TYR A 142 7.63 8.20 7.47
N LEU A 143 8.16 9.39 7.75
CA LEU A 143 7.40 10.64 7.78
C LEU A 143 7.19 11.19 6.36
N ASP A 144 6.02 11.77 6.10
CA ASP A 144 5.72 12.58 4.91
C ASP A 144 6.40 13.95 5.01
N THR A 145 7.72 13.97 4.83
CA THR A 145 8.52 15.19 4.91
C THR A 145 8.60 15.96 3.60
N GLU A 146 8.18 15.34 2.49
CA GLU A 146 8.18 15.98 1.17
C GLU A 146 6.95 16.86 0.99
N SER A 147 5.83 16.51 1.61
CA SER A 147 4.67 17.39 1.68
C SER A 147 4.90 18.49 2.73
N PRO A 148 4.38 19.72 2.50
CA PRO A 148 4.32 20.73 3.56
C PRO A 148 3.59 20.20 4.80
N ILE A 149 4.05 20.58 6.00
CA ILE A 149 3.35 20.26 7.24
C ILE A 149 1.92 20.81 7.19
N TYR A 150 0.99 20.01 7.69
CA TYR A 150 -0.43 20.35 7.70
C TYR A 150 -0.76 21.13 8.96
N VAL A 151 -1.46 22.26 8.84
CA VAL A 151 -1.61 23.18 9.96
C VAL A 151 -2.98 23.83 10.04
N PHE A 152 -3.61 23.79 11.21
CA PHE A 152 -4.79 24.59 11.51
C PHE A 152 -4.49 25.62 12.58
N VAL A 153 -4.90 26.86 12.36
CA VAL A 153 -4.86 27.91 13.40
C VAL A 153 -6.27 28.30 13.77
N THR A 154 -6.50 28.50 15.06
CA THR A 154 -7.79 28.96 15.56
C THR A 154 -7.70 30.34 16.19
N SER A 155 -8.84 31.02 16.20
CA SER A 155 -9.05 32.29 16.89
C SER A 155 -10.45 32.28 17.49
N ASN A 156 -10.59 32.81 18.71
CA ASN A 156 -11.90 32.95 19.35
C ASN A 156 -12.28 34.38 19.72
N LYS A 157 -11.39 35.34 19.43
CA LYS A 157 -11.56 36.77 19.74
C LYS A 157 -11.12 37.63 18.59
N THR A 158 -11.79 38.77 18.43
CA THR A 158 -11.43 39.82 17.48
C THR A 158 -11.30 41.16 18.18
N VAL A 159 -10.61 42.10 17.54
CA VAL A 159 -10.70 43.53 17.83
C VAL A 159 -11.20 44.23 16.56
N PRO A 160 -12.33 44.96 16.59
CA PRO A 160 -13.27 45.08 17.70
C PRO A 160 -13.89 43.71 18.08
N ALA A 161 -14.39 43.59 19.31
CA ALA A 161 -15.05 42.38 19.76
C ALA A 161 -16.38 42.17 19.02
N GLU A 162 -16.84 40.92 18.94
CA GLU A 162 -18.20 40.56 18.46
C GLU A 162 -18.52 40.93 16.99
N VAL A 163 -17.52 40.91 16.11
CA VAL A 163 -17.72 41.14 14.67
C VAL A 163 -18.70 40.12 14.10
N GLN A 164 -19.78 40.63 13.49
CA GLN A 164 -20.76 39.81 12.78
C GLN A 164 -20.29 39.55 11.33
N TRP A 165 -20.08 38.30 10.92
CA TRP A 165 -19.59 37.97 9.56
C TRP A 165 -20.69 38.00 8.49
N THR A 166 -21.28 39.18 8.29
CA THR A 166 -22.15 39.48 7.14
C THR A 166 -21.32 39.60 5.86
N ARG A 167 -21.97 39.52 4.69
CA ARG A 167 -21.29 39.75 3.39
C ARG A 167 -20.60 41.12 3.33
N GLU A 168 -21.23 42.14 3.90
CA GLU A 168 -20.68 43.50 3.99
C GLU A 168 -19.40 43.53 4.83
N ASN A 169 -19.40 42.90 6.02
CA ASN A 169 -18.22 42.88 6.89
C ASN A 169 -17.09 42.03 6.30
N ILE A 170 -17.40 40.94 5.59
CA ILE A 170 -16.39 40.15 4.88
C ILE A 170 -15.71 41.00 3.80
N GLU A 171 -16.46 41.77 3.02
CA GLU A 171 -15.87 42.66 2.00
C GLU A 171 -15.12 43.83 2.64
N LYS A 172 -15.66 44.42 3.72
CA LYS A 172 -15.02 45.48 4.51
C LYS A 172 -13.65 45.05 5.03
N TYR A 173 -13.55 43.83 5.58
CA TYR A 173 -12.33 43.30 6.19
C TYR A 173 -11.52 42.37 5.26
N LYS A 174 -11.85 42.36 3.96
CA LYS A 174 -11.30 41.47 2.94
C LYS A 174 -9.78 41.37 2.97
N LYS A 175 -9.07 42.49 3.05
CA LYS A 175 -7.59 42.52 3.06
C LYS A 175 -7.00 41.78 4.26
N ILE A 176 -7.61 41.95 5.44
CA ILE A 176 -7.13 41.34 6.68
C ILE A 176 -7.44 39.85 6.64
N ILE A 177 -8.68 39.49 6.27
CA ILE A 177 -9.09 38.10 6.06
C ILE A 177 -8.15 37.41 5.06
N ALA A 178 -7.75 38.08 3.98
CA ALA A 178 -6.85 37.52 2.97
C ALA A 178 -5.53 37.02 3.54
N TYR A 179 -4.93 37.70 4.52
CA TYR A 179 -3.70 37.25 5.16
C TYR A 179 -3.89 35.95 5.97
N TRP A 180 -5.11 35.68 6.45
CA TRP A 180 -5.47 34.45 7.14
C TRP A 180 -5.95 33.34 6.21
N THR A 181 -6.27 33.63 4.94
CA THR A 181 -6.64 32.58 3.95
C THR A 181 -5.49 31.65 3.58
N VAL A 182 -4.25 32.05 3.88
CA VAL A 182 -3.05 31.27 3.62
C VAL A 182 -2.07 31.44 4.76
N ILE A 183 -2.28 30.63 5.79
CA ILE A 183 -1.36 30.57 6.92
C ILE A 183 -0.16 29.67 6.59
N TYR A 184 -0.27 28.72 5.65
CA TYR A 184 0.88 27.89 5.28
C TYR A 184 0.81 27.44 3.82
N SER A 185 1.36 28.22 2.88
CA SER A 185 1.42 27.81 1.46
C SER A 185 2.81 27.76 0.84
N GLY A 186 3.83 28.18 1.58
CA GLY A 186 5.15 28.50 1.00
C GLY A 186 5.16 29.73 0.10
N GLN A 187 4.00 30.35 -0.16
CA GLN A 187 3.87 31.66 -0.82
C GLN A 187 3.76 32.73 0.26
N TRP A 188 4.68 33.69 0.22
CA TRP A 188 4.76 34.82 1.15
C TRP A 188 3.52 35.73 1.07
N SER A 189 3.44 36.69 1.98
CA SER A 189 2.36 37.69 2.06
C SER A 189 2.11 38.39 0.73
N ASP A 190 1.23 37.80 -0.08
CA ASP A 190 0.70 38.29 -1.34
C ASP A 190 -0.79 38.51 -1.09
N TYR A 191 -1.20 39.78 -1.14
CA TYR A 191 -2.58 40.12 -1.39
C TYR A 191 -2.72 40.58 -2.84
N SER A 192 -3.45 39.79 -3.62
CA SER A 192 -4.10 40.25 -4.83
C SER A 192 -5.57 39.86 -4.80
N LYS A 193 -6.43 40.69 -5.40
CA LYS A 193 -7.88 40.44 -5.44
C LYS A 193 -8.19 39.09 -6.09
N ALA A 194 -7.52 38.76 -7.19
CA ALA A 194 -7.66 37.48 -7.87
C ALA A 194 -7.26 36.28 -6.98
N LEU A 195 -6.20 36.43 -6.17
CA LEU A 195 -5.75 35.39 -5.26
C LEU A 195 -6.73 35.16 -4.11
N TYR A 196 -7.23 36.24 -3.50
CA TYR A 196 -8.30 36.15 -2.51
C TYR A 196 -9.54 35.49 -3.10
N ASP A 197 -10.05 36.02 -4.21
CA ASP A 197 -11.28 35.53 -4.85
C ASP A 197 -11.14 34.06 -5.26
N ARG A 198 -9.95 33.61 -5.68
CA ARG A 198 -9.65 32.19 -5.93
C ARG A 198 -9.68 31.34 -4.66
N ARG A 199 -9.11 31.84 -3.55
CA ARG A 199 -8.95 31.10 -2.29
C ARG A 199 -10.23 30.97 -1.48
N ILE A 200 -11.10 31.98 -1.55
CA ILE A 200 -12.41 31.96 -0.86
C ILE A 200 -13.49 31.24 -1.66
N ARG A 201 -13.29 31.04 -2.98
CA ARG A 201 -14.24 30.35 -3.86
C ARG A 201 -14.49 28.92 -3.36
N ASP A 202 -15.76 28.62 -3.08
CA ASP A 202 -16.24 27.31 -2.61
C ASP A 202 -15.61 26.82 -1.29
N ASN A 203 -14.88 27.70 -0.57
CA ASN A 203 -14.10 27.37 0.62
C ASN A 203 -14.44 28.28 1.81
N LEU A 204 -14.89 29.51 1.55
CA LEU A 204 -15.35 30.38 2.60
C LEU A 204 -16.69 29.90 3.12
N SER A 205 -16.68 29.42 4.36
CA SER A 205 -17.90 29.20 5.13
C SER A 205 -17.98 30.21 6.26
N ASN A 206 -19.13 30.85 6.37
CA ASN A 206 -19.37 31.87 7.39
C ASN A 206 -20.77 31.73 7.99
N ARG A 207 -20.85 31.91 9.29
CA ARG A 207 -22.07 32.33 9.98
C ARG A 207 -21.79 33.64 10.66
N LEU A 208 -22.82 34.29 11.18
CA LEU A 208 -22.65 35.55 11.89
C LEU A 208 -21.53 35.51 12.96
N SER A 209 -21.35 34.36 13.62
CA SER A 209 -20.37 34.17 14.69
C SER A 209 -19.12 33.37 14.32
N GLU A 210 -18.96 32.88 13.08
CA GLU A 210 -17.84 32.00 12.72
C GLU A 210 -17.38 32.20 11.27
N LEU A 211 -16.10 31.96 11.03
CA LEU A 211 -15.44 32.15 9.75
C LEU A 211 -14.38 31.06 9.56
N HIS A 212 -14.48 30.28 8.50
CA HIS A 212 -13.58 29.15 8.23
C HIS A 212 -12.94 29.28 6.85
N PHE A 213 -11.63 29.02 6.77
CA PHE A 213 -10.87 28.90 5.53
C PHE A 213 -10.02 27.65 5.60
N ILE A 214 -10.16 26.73 4.65
CA ILE A 214 -9.41 25.47 4.68
C ILE A 214 -8.88 25.21 3.28
N TYR A 215 -7.57 25.25 3.12
CA TYR A 215 -6.97 25.16 1.80
C TYR A 215 -5.69 24.35 1.83
N ARG A 216 -5.66 23.29 1.01
CA ARG A 216 -4.53 22.37 0.82
C ARG A 216 -3.93 21.90 2.14
N ASN A 217 -2.90 22.58 2.62
CA ASN A 217 -2.15 22.19 3.80
C ASN A 217 -2.34 23.12 5.00
N SER A 218 -3.31 24.03 4.95
CA SER A 218 -3.59 24.96 6.04
C SER A 218 -5.06 25.22 6.26
N GLY A 219 -5.44 25.62 7.46
CA GLY A 219 -6.75 26.21 7.71
C GLY A 219 -6.73 27.27 8.81
N PHE A 220 -7.67 28.20 8.72
CA PHE A 220 -7.99 29.19 9.73
C PHE A 220 -9.44 29.01 10.18
N ILE A 221 -9.66 28.94 11.48
CA ILE A 221 -10.99 28.83 12.07
C ILE A 221 -11.16 29.92 13.11
N TYR A 222 -12.04 30.88 12.83
CA TYR A 222 -12.56 31.78 13.83
C TYR A 222 -13.94 31.34 14.30
N MET A 223 -14.14 31.28 15.61
CA MET A 223 -15.49 31.15 16.21
C MET A 223 -15.58 32.08 17.41
N ALA A 224 -16.66 32.85 17.54
CA ALA A 224 -16.89 33.67 18.72
C ALA A 224 -16.76 32.85 20.02
N GLU A 225 -16.15 33.42 21.06
CA GLU A 225 -15.72 32.74 22.29
C GLU A 225 -16.73 31.73 22.85
N GLN A 226 -17.99 32.13 23.03
CA GLN A 226 -19.06 31.25 23.54
C GLN A 226 -19.33 30.03 22.63
N ASN A 227 -19.26 30.21 21.32
CA ASN A 227 -19.45 29.13 20.36
C ASN A 227 -18.22 28.24 20.28
N TYR A 228 -17.02 28.81 20.42
CA TYR A 228 -15.78 28.04 20.51
C TYR A 228 -15.86 27.07 21.69
N GLU A 229 -16.15 27.57 22.89
CA GLU A 229 -16.23 26.74 24.11
C GLU A 229 -17.30 25.64 24.00
N ARG A 230 -18.43 25.94 23.35
CA ARG A 230 -19.55 25.00 23.27
C ARG A 230 -19.42 23.96 22.16
N PHE A 231 -18.84 24.33 21.03
CA PHE A 231 -18.92 23.55 19.78
C PHE A 231 -17.56 23.22 19.15
N PHE A 232 -16.44 23.79 19.62
CA PHE A 232 -15.17 23.52 18.98
C PHE A 232 -14.77 22.04 19.11
N GLU A 233 -14.69 21.52 20.33
CA GLU A 233 -14.31 20.12 20.56
C GLU A 233 -15.34 19.12 20.03
N SER A 234 -16.62 19.35 20.34
CA SER A 234 -17.71 18.41 20.05
C SER A 234 -18.19 18.41 18.59
N TYR A 235 -17.74 19.38 17.79
CA TYR A 235 -18.22 19.53 16.42
C TYR A 235 -17.12 19.98 15.46
N MET A 236 -16.47 21.12 15.71
CA MET A 236 -15.50 21.66 14.77
C MET A 236 -14.26 20.76 14.64
N ARG A 237 -13.74 20.25 15.75
CA ARG A 237 -12.60 19.34 15.75
C ARG A 237 -12.93 18.04 15.01
N GLU A 238 -13.99 17.36 15.43
CA GLU A 238 -14.40 16.04 14.92
C GLU A 238 -14.71 16.08 13.41
N PHE A 239 -15.46 17.09 12.95
CA PHE A 239 -15.95 17.11 11.58
C PHE A 239 -15.09 17.96 10.64
N VAL A 240 -14.30 18.91 11.12
CA VAL A 240 -13.57 19.82 10.22
C VAL A 240 -12.06 19.68 10.36
N LEU A 241 -11.52 19.68 11.58
CA LEU A 241 -10.07 19.51 11.75
C LEU A 241 -9.62 18.07 11.45
N GLU A 242 -10.19 17.07 12.13
CA GLU A 242 -9.72 15.68 12.07
C GLU A 242 -9.85 14.97 10.72
N PRO A 243 -10.85 15.26 9.87
CA PRO A 243 -10.93 14.63 8.56
C PRO A 243 -9.80 15.06 7.62
N THR A 244 -9.27 16.26 7.80
CA THR A 244 -8.22 16.77 6.90
C THR A 244 -6.89 16.00 6.99
N PRO A 245 -6.29 15.73 8.17
CA PRO A 245 -5.09 14.90 8.26
C PRO A 245 -5.36 13.45 7.81
N LYS A 246 -6.59 12.93 7.95
CA LYS A 246 -6.96 11.62 7.35
C LYS A 246 -6.87 11.66 5.83
N MET A 247 -7.41 12.70 5.19
CA MET A 247 -7.31 12.90 3.74
C MET A 247 -5.86 13.08 3.27
N ARG A 248 -5.03 13.73 4.09
CA ARG A 248 -3.58 13.86 3.83
C ARG A 248 -2.87 12.51 3.95
N ALA A 249 -3.19 11.71 4.96
CA ALA A 249 -2.66 10.36 5.09
C ALA A 249 -3.04 9.49 3.88
N VAL A 250 -4.27 9.61 3.37
CA VAL A 250 -4.72 8.99 2.10
C VAL A 250 -3.88 9.46 0.91
N LEU A 251 -3.65 10.76 0.78
CA LEU A 251 -2.81 11.29 -0.30
C LEU A 251 -1.37 10.77 -0.22
N PHE A 252 -0.80 10.73 0.98
CA PHE A 252 0.55 10.23 1.24
C PHE A 252 0.67 8.76 0.82
N VAL A 253 -0.20 7.88 1.30
CA VAL A 253 -0.16 6.46 0.92
C VAL A 253 -0.40 6.22 -0.57
N LEU A 254 -1.29 6.97 -1.22
CA LEU A 254 -1.49 6.85 -2.66
C LEU A 254 -0.25 7.28 -3.46
N ARG A 255 0.49 8.30 -2.99
CA ARG A 255 1.77 8.68 -3.59
C ARG A 255 2.83 7.59 -3.39
N SER A 256 2.97 7.07 -2.17
CA SER A 256 3.91 6.00 -1.87
C SER A 256 3.62 4.70 -2.64
N ILE A 257 2.33 4.36 -2.83
CA ILE A 257 1.92 3.27 -3.73
C ILE A 257 2.34 3.58 -5.17
N ASN A 258 2.04 4.78 -5.67
CA ASN A 258 2.39 5.17 -7.04
C ASN A 258 3.91 5.09 -7.30
N GLU A 259 4.73 5.56 -6.36
CA GLU A 259 6.20 5.49 -6.43
C GLU A 259 6.69 4.05 -6.37
N SER A 260 6.11 3.22 -5.48
CA SER A 260 6.43 1.79 -5.42
C SER A 260 6.09 1.07 -6.72
N LEU A 261 4.96 1.39 -7.35
CA LEU A 261 4.58 0.82 -8.64
C LEU A 261 5.54 1.24 -9.76
N ASP A 262 6.00 2.50 -9.78
CA ASP A 262 6.99 2.96 -10.76
C ASP A 262 8.31 2.19 -10.62
N LEU A 263 8.78 2.01 -9.38
CA LEU A 263 10.00 1.23 -9.10
C LEU A 263 9.83 -0.24 -9.47
N LEU A 264 8.69 -0.84 -9.17
CA LEU A 264 8.38 -2.21 -9.58
C LEU A 264 8.34 -2.34 -11.11
N PHE A 265 7.76 -1.35 -11.80
CA PHE A 265 7.69 -1.35 -13.26
C PHE A 265 9.09 -1.31 -13.86
N LEU A 266 9.95 -0.41 -13.38
CA LEU A 266 11.36 -0.35 -13.81
C LEU A 266 12.11 -1.67 -13.53
N LYS A 267 11.94 -2.27 -12.35
CA LYS A 267 12.54 -3.58 -12.00
C LYS A 267 12.03 -4.71 -12.90
N THR A 268 10.77 -4.64 -13.35
CA THR A 268 10.13 -5.63 -14.24
C THR A 268 10.73 -5.58 -15.65
N TYR A 269 11.05 -4.39 -16.16
CA TYR A 269 11.62 -4.20 -17.51
C TYR A 269 13.14 -4.39 -17.60
N SER A 270 13.89 -4.23 -16.51
CA SER A 270 15.37 -4.32 -16.55
C SER A 270 15.91 -5.73 -16.83
N GLY A 271 15.05 -6.75 -16.98
CA GLY A 271 15.42 -8.07 -17.50
C GLY A 271 16.23 -8.97 -16.56
N THR A 272 16.60 -8.48 -15.37
CA THR A 272 17.08 -9.29 -14.25
C THR A 272 15.87 -9.92 -13.58
N PHE A 273 15.58 -11.18 -13.91
CA PHE A 273 14.53 -12.01 -13.28
C PHE A 273 14.82 -12.26 -11.78
N ALA A 274 14.77 -11.21 -10.98
CA ALA A 274 14.82 -11.24 -9.53
C ALA A 274 13.44 -11.70 -9.03
N ASP A 275 13.15 -12.99 -9.22
CA ASP A 275 12.02 -13.70 -8.66
C ASP A 275 10.63 -13.06 -8.93
N ILE A 276 9.95 -13.56 -9.97
CA ILE A 276 8.56 -13.18 -10.32
C ILE A 276 7.63 -13.27 -9.10
N LYS A 277 7.86 -14.24 -8.19
CA LYS A 277 7.07 -14.40 -6.97
C LYS A 277 7.24 -13.22 -6.01
N THR A 278 8.46 -12.71 -5.85
CA THR A 278 8.73 -11.51 -5.05
C THR A 278 7.98 -10.29 -5.61
N ILE A 279 7.93 -10.11 -6.93
CA ILE A 279 7.18 -9.02 -7.56
C ILE A 279 5.67 -9.22 -7.34
N GLU A 280 5.16 -10.44 -7.49
CA GLU A 280 3.75 -10.79 -7.25
C GLU A 280 3.33 -10.49 -5.80
N ASP A 281 4.14 -10.89 -4.81
CA ASP A 281 3.91 -10.62 -3.39
C ASP A 281 3.92 -9.12 -3.09
N LYS A 282 4.86 -8.36 -3.68
CA LYS A 282 4.91 -6.89 -3.56
C LYS A 282 3.66 -6.22 -4.14
N ILE A 283 3.22 -6.63 -5.34
CA ILE A 283 1.99 -6.14 -5.97
C ILE A 283 0.76 -6.50 -5.13
N LYS A 284 0.68 -7.71 -4.59
CA LYS A 284 -0.41 -8.16 -3.70
C LYS A 284 -0.51 -7.26 -2.46
N ASN A 285 0.61 -6.97 -1.82
CA ASN A 285 0.70 -6.12 -0.65
C ASN A 285 0.27 -4.67 -0.95
N LEU A 286 0.75 -4.08 -2.05
CA LEU A 286 0.34 -2.74 -2.48
C LEU A 286 -1.16 -2.66 -2.80
N ARG A 287 -1.72 -3.70 -3.41
CA ARG A 287 -3.18 -3.80 -3.67
C ARG A 287 -3.98 -3.90 -2.39
N PHE A 288 -3.53 -4.69 -1.42
CA PHE A 288 -4.16 -4.77 -0.11
C PHE A 288 -4.22 -3.39 0.56
N LEU A 289 -3.08 -2.68 0.59
CA LEU A 289 -3.03 -1.32 1.12
C LEU A 289 -3.95 -0.35 0.36
N ARG A 290 -3.95 -0.40 -0.98
CA ARG A 290 -4.88 0.38 -1.82
C ARG A 290 -6.35 0.09 -1.48
N GLY A 291 -6.71 -1.18 -1.29
CA GLY A 291 -8.06 -1.59 -0.92
C GLY A 291 -8.51 -1.05 0.43
N LEU A 292 -7.61 -1.03 1.43
CA LEU A 292 -7.87 -0.38 2.72
C LEU A 292 -8.14 1.13 2.55
N VAL A 293 -7.31 1.81 1.75
CA VAL A 293 -7.47 3.24 1.46
C VAL A 293 -8.78 3.51 0.73
N GLN A 294 -9.13 2.69 -0.25
CA GLN A 294 -10.37 2.82 -1.01
C GLN A 294 -11.61 2.58 -0.14
N THR A 295 -11.51 1.68 0.84
CA THR A 295 -12.55 1.47 1.87
C THR A 295 -12.74 2.73 2.71
N GLN A 296 -11.66 3.34 3.20
CA GLN A 296 -11.75 4.59 3.97
C GLN A 296 -12.30 5.75 3.14
N LEU A 297 -11.85 5.90 1.90
CA LEU A 297 -12.41 6.90 0.98
C LEU A 297 -13.90 6.68 0.75
N SER A 298 -14.35 5.44 0.61
CA SER A 298 -15.77 5.12 0.44
C SER A 298 -16.60 5.53 1.66
N ILE A 299 -16.07 5.37 2.87
CA ILE A 299 -16.72 5.86 4.10
C ILE A 299 -16.87 7.38 4.03
N ILE A 300 -15.80 8.09 3.67
CA ILE A 300 -15.81 9.56 3.54
C ILE A 300 -16.82 10.01 2.47
N TYR A 301 -16.84 9.39 1.28
CA TYR A 301 -17.80 9.71 0.23
C TYR A 301 -19.24 9.43 0.64
N ASN A 302 -19.50 8.30 1.30
CA ASN A 302 -20.83 8.01 1.83
C ASN A 302 -21.26 9.05 2.87
N GLU A 303 -20.35 9.47 3.76
CA GLU A 303 -20.66 10.55 4.70
C GLU A 303 -21.03 11.84 3.97
N LEU A 304 -20.39 12.18 2.85
CA LEU A 304 -20.76 13.35 2.05
C LEU A 304 -22.15 13.24 1.43
N ASP A 305 -22.52 12.06 0.94
CA ASP A 305 -23.80 11.85 0.25
C ASP A 305 -24.99 11.83 1.23
N TYR A 306 -24.80 11.34 2.46
CA TYR A 306 -25.87 11.18 3.44
C TYR A 306 -25.94 12.30 4.50
N ASN A 307 -24.88 13.07 4.71
CA ASN A 307 -24.85 14.08 5.75
C ASN A 307 -25.50 15.39 5.27
N ARG A 308 -26.61 15.78 5.93
CA ARG A 308 -27.34 17.03 5.64
C ARG A 308 -26.61 18.30 6.14
N ARG A 309 -25.39 18.17 6.66
CA ARG A 309 -24.61 19.29 7.21
C ARG A 309 -23.80 19.96 6.10
N GLU A 310 -24.43 20.94 5.44
CA GLU A 310 -23.88 21.66 4.29
C GLU A 310 -22.43 22.15 4.48
N HIS A 311 -22.09 22.64 5.68
CA HIS A 311 -20.76 23.19 5.98
C HIS A 311 -19.63 22.14 5.89
N TYR A 312 -19.81 21.01 6.58
CA TYR A 312 -18.85 19.90 6.58
C TYR A 312 -18.64 19.34 5.17
N THR A 313 -19.75 19.12 4.47
CA THR A 313 -19.74 18.56 3.12
C THR A 313 -18.99 19.47 2.15
N SER A 314 -19.15 20.80 2.27
CA SER A 314 -18.42 21.76 1.44
C SER A 314 -16.90 21.70 1.63
N VAL A 315 -16.43 21.64 2.89
CA VAL A 315 -14.99 21.59 3.21
C VAL A 315 -14.35 20.34 2.61
N LEU A 316 -14.98 19.19 2.79
CA LEU A 316 -14.44 17.94 2.30
C LEU A 316 -14.47 17.83 0.76
N ILE A 317 -15.56 18.27 0.12
CA ILE A 317 -15.62 18.35 -1.35
C ILE A 317 -14.51 19.25 -1.88
N HIS A 318 -14.29 20.40 -1.23
CA HIS A 318 -13.19 21.30 -1.57
C HIS A 318 -11.83 20.59 -1.46
N LEU A 319 -11.56 19.91 -0.36
CA LEU A 319 -10.30 19.15 -0.16
C LEU A 319 -10.11 18.02 -1.17
N ILE A 320 -11.17 17.26 -1.47
CA ILE A 320 -11.14 16.19 -2.49
C ILE A 320 -10.71 16.75 -3.85
N LYS A 321 -11.28 17.89 -4.23
CA LYS A 321 -10.98 18.58 -5.49
C LYS A 321 -9.57 19.17 -5.49
N GLU A 322 -9.16 19.86 -4.43
CA GLU A 322 -7.83 20.47 -4.33
C GLU A 322 -6.70 19.44 -4.33
N PHE A 323 -6.90 18.29 -3.70
CA PHE A 323 -5.92 17.20 -3.69
C PHE A 323 -5.95 16.34 -4.95
N ASP A 324 -6.90 16.58 -5.85
CA ASP A 324 -7.04 15.81 -7.10
C ASP A 324 -7.14 14.30 -6.84
N LEU A 325 -7.79 13.92 -5.72
CA LEU A 325 -7.82 12.54 -5.26
C LEU A 325 -8.37 11.55 -6.30
N PRO A 326 -9.47 11.86 -7.04
CA PRO A 326 -9.97 10.98 -8.08
C PRO A 326 -8.91 10.62 -9.13
N ASN A 327 -8.14 11.60 -9.59
CA ASN A 327 -7.10 11.39 -10.59
C ASN A 327 -5.88 10.67 -10.00
N VAL A 328 -5.49 10.95 -8.75
CA VAL A 328 -4.42 10.21 -8.07
C VAL A 328 -4.77 8.72 -7.96
N VAL A 329 -6.03 8.42 -7.59
CA VAL A 329 -6.55 7.05 -7.53
C VAL A 329 -6.59 6.41 -8.92
N SER A 330 -7.06 7.13 -9.95
CA SER A 330 -7.08 6.64 -11.35
C SER A 330 -5.69 6.25 -11.82
N ARG A 331 -4.70 7.14 -11.64
CA ARG A 331 -3.30 6.88 -12.02
C ARG A 331 -2.72 5.64 -11.33
N ALA A 332 -3.02 5.47 -10.04
CA ALA A 332 -2.59 4.28 -9.31
C ALA A 332 -3.22 3.00 -9.90
N ASN A 333 -4.51 3.04 -10.24
CA ASN A 333 -5.20 1.91 -10.86
C ASN A 333 -4.64 1.58 -12.25
N GLU A 334 -4.40 2.58 -13.09
CA GLU A 334 -3.77 2.41 -14.41
C GLU A 334 -2.38 1.75 -14.29
N LYS A 335 -1.55 2.18 -13.33
CA LYS A 335 -0.24 1.55 -13.09
C LYS A 335 -0.34 0.11 -12.62
N PHE A 336 -1.32 -0.22 -11.77
CA PHE A 336 -1.58 -1.61 -11.38
C PHE A 336 -1.98 -2.49 -12.57
N ASP A 337 -2.71 -1.93 -13.54
CA ASP A 337 -3.10 -2.63 -14.77
C ASP A 337 -1.92 -2.80 -15.74
N LEU A 338 -1.07 -1.78 -15.90
CA LEU A 338 0.15 -1.89 -16.72
C LEU A 338 1.15 -2.92 -16.16
N LEU A 339 1.38 -2.91 -14.84
CA LEU A 339 2.21 -3.91 -14.17
C LEU A 339 1.64 -5.31 -14.31
N TYR A 340 0.31 -5.42 -14.31
CA TYR A 340 -0.37 -6.68 -14.56
C TYR A 340 -0.03 -7.23 -15.94
N ASP A 341 -0.10 -6.39 -16.99
CA ASP A 341 0.13 -6.82 -18.36
C ASP A 341 1.60 -7.26 -18.52
N ALA A 342 2.54 -6.48 -17.97
CA ALA A 342 3.96 -6.83 -17.94
C ALA A 342 4.22 -8.16 -17.21
N MET A 343 3.53 -8.43 -16.10
CA MET A 343 3.65 -9.71 -15.39
C MET A 343 3.18 -10.89 -16.25
N GLN A 344 2.10 -10.74 -17.02
CA GLN A 344 1.65 -11.82 -17.92
C GLN A 344 2.69 -12.15 -18.97
N GLU A 345 3.27 -11.14 -19.62
CA GLU A 345 4.35 -11.33 -20.59
C GLU A 345 5.56 -12.03 -19.96
N LEU A 346 5.93 -11.65 -18.73
CA LEU A 346 7.02 -12.30 -18.01
C LEU A 346 6.75 -13.77 -17.71
N TYR A 347 5.53 -14.16 -17.31
CA TYR A 347 5.19 -15.58 -17.09
C TYR A 347 5.32 -16.38 -18.38
N LEU A 348 4.80 -15.86 -19.50
CA LEU A 348 4.88 -16.52 -20.81
C LEU A 348 6.34 -16.74 -21.22
N LYS A 349 7.14 -15.68 -21.18
CA LYS A 349 8.58 -15.74 -21.47
C LYS A 349 9.30 -16.73 -20.56
N LYS A 350 8.97 -16.77 -19.27
CA LYS A 350 9.62 -17.67 -18.32
C LYS A 350 9.32 -19.14 -18.61
N ASN A 351 8.09 -19.43 -19.02
CA ASN A 351 7.71 -20.79 -19.41
C ASN A 351 8.44 -21.23 -20.68
N GLU A 352 8.56 -20.35 -21.68
CA GLU A 352 9.32 -20.64 -22.90
C GLU A 352 10.80 -20.92 -22.60
N GLU A 353 11.44 -20.09 -21.77
CA GLU A 353 12.83 -20.31 -21.33
C GLU A 353 12.99 -21.66 -20.61
N ASN A 354 12.06 -22.01 -19.73
CA ASN A 354 12.08 -23.26 -18.99
C ASN A 354 11.87 -24.47 -19.92
N ALA A 355 10.98 -24.36 -20.90
CA ALA A 355 10.76 -25.40 -21.91
C ALA A 355 12.01 -25.62 -22.76
N GLN A 356 12.61 -24.55 -23.29
CA GLN A 356 13.85 -24.63 -24.09
C GLN A 356 15.02 -25.20 -23.29
N LYS A 357 15.17 -24.80 -22.02
CA LYS A 357 16.23 -25.34 -21.14
C LYS A 357 16.04 -26.83 -20.87
N THR A 358 14.79 -27.27 -20.74
CA THR A 358 14.44 -28.68 -20.57
C THR A 358 14.76 -29.45 -21.86
N GLU A 359 14.37 -28.93 -23.01
CA GLU A 359 14.66 -29.53 -24.32
C GLU A 359 16.17 -29.63 -24.59
N ARG A 360 16.96 -28.59 -24.34
CA ARG A 360 18.43 -28.63 -24.50
C ARG A 360 19.09 -29.69 -23.61
N ARG A 361 18.61 -29.84 -22.37
CA ARG A 361 19.11 -30.88 -21.46
C ARG A 361 18.74 -32.28 -21.95
N LEU A 362 17.51 -32.46 -22.44
CA LEU A 362 17.08 -33.73 -23.03
C LEU A 362 17.86 -34.05 -24.30
N ASN A 363 18.11 -33.08 -25.17
CA ASN A 363 18.89 -33.27 -26.39
C ASN A 363 20.36 -33.60 -26.10
N LEU A 364 20.99 -32.94 -25.11
CA LEU A 364 22.34 -33.29 -24.67
C LEU A 364 22.40 -34.72 -24.13
N LEU A 365 21.42 -35.12 -23.33
CA LEU A 365 21.33 -36.49 -22.80
C LEU A 365 21.11 -37.49 -23.95
N ASN A 366 20.16 -37.24 -24.85
CA ASN A 366 19.88 -38.08 -26.01
C ASN A 366 21.09 -38.18 -26.94
N LEU A 367 21.91 -37.14 -27.08
CA LEU A 367 23.18 -37.21 -27.81
C LEU A 367 24.16 -38.17 -27.13
N LEU A 368 24.32 -38.09 -25.81
CA LEU A 368 25.21 -38.98 -25.05
C LEU A 368 24.76 -40.45 -25.10
N PHE A 369 23.45 -40.71 -25.12
CA PHE A 369 22.88 -42.06 -25.21
C PHE A 369 22.80 -42.58 -26.66
N GLY A 370 22.45 -41.72 -27.62
CA GLY A 370 22.20 -42.08 -29.02
C GLY A 370 23.46 -42.12 -29.88
N ALA A 371 24.52 -41.38 -29.55
CA ALA A 371 25.78 -41.40 -30.28
C ALA A 371 26.67 -42.63 -29.95
N GLY A 372 26.17 -43.62 -29.21
CA GLY A 372 26.92 -44.83 -28.88
C GLY A 372 28.04 -44.64 -27.85
N ILE A 373 28.36 -43.41 -27.43
CA ILE A 373 29.52 -43.07 -26.58
C ILE A 373 29.60 -43.91 -25.29
N LEU A 374 28.47 -44.15 -24.61
CA LEU A 374 28.44 -45.03 -23.43
C LEU A 374 28.62 -46.51 -23.79
N GLY A 375 28.10 -46.93 -24.94
CA GLY A 375 28.32 -48.26 -25.51
C GLY A 375 29.76 -48.48 -25.95
N ASP A 376 30.40 -47.45 -26.53
CA ASP A 376 31.80 -47.45 -26.93
C ASP A 376 32.72 -47.50 -25.71
N LEU A 377 32.42 -46.74 -24.65
CA LEU A 377 33.12 -46.81 -23.37
C LEU A 377 32.96 -48.20 -22.71
N ALA A 378 31.77 -48.79 -22.75
CA ALA A 378 31.54 -50.15 -22.27
C ALA A 378 32.27 -51.21 -23.13
N GLY A 379 32.30 -51.02 -24.45
CA GLY A 379 33.07 -51.83 -25.38
C GLY A 379 34.57 -51.76 -25.12
N ILE A 380 35.11 -50.55 -24.89
CA ILE A 380 36.50 -50.33 -24.49
C ILE A 380 36.79 -51.03 -23.15
N MET A 381 35.89 -50.96 -22.17
CA MET A 381 36.05 -51.72 -20.91
C MET A 381 36.12 -53.23 -21.15
N MET A 382 35.24 -53.79 -22.00
CA MET A 382 35.27 -55.21 -22.35
C MET A 382 36.57 -55.61 -23.03
N ILE A 383 37.11 -54.76 -23.91
CA ILE A 383 38.40 -54.96 -24.57
C ILE A 383 39.54 -54.95 -23.53
N VAL A 384 39.57 -53.97 -22.62
CA VAL A 384 40.56 -53.87 -21.54
C VAL A 384 40.52 -55.09 -20.62
N PHE A 385 39.35 -55.67 -20.36
CA PHE A 385 39.22 -56.93 -19.60
C PHE A 385 39.71 -58.16 -20.39
N SER A 386 39.56 -58.15 -21.72
CA SER A 386 39.95 -59.29 -22.58
C SER A 386 41.45 -59.36 -22.87
N LEU A 387 42.17 -58.23 -22.76
CA LEU A 387 43.62 -58.17 -22.95
C LEU A 387 44.35 -58.67 -21.70
N GLN A 388 44.52 -59.99 -21.61
CA GLN A 388 45.38 -60.64 -20.62
C GLN A 388 46.86 -60.56 -21.05
N GLU A 389 47.56 -59.52 -20.61
CA GLU A 389 49.03 -59.49 -20.64
C GLU A 389 49.60 -59.80 -19.26
N ASN A 390 50.55 -60.74 -19.19
CA ASN A 390 51.16 -61.23 -17.94
C ASN A 390 52.23 -60.30 -17.35
N SER A 391 52.32 -59.04 -17.78
CA SER A 391 53.28 -58.07 -17.24
C SER A 391 52.61 -57.19 -16.17
N LEU A 392 53.24 -57.12 -14.98
CA LEU A 392 52.78 -56.27 -13.86
C LEU A 392 52.46 -54.81 -14.26
N PRO A 393 53.26 -54.14 -15.13
CA PRO A 393 52.96 -52.78 -15.58
C PRO A 393 51.66 -52.66 -16.40
N ALA A 394 51.38 -53.63 -17.28
CA ALA A 394 50.18 -53.63 -18.11
C ALA A 394 48.90 -53.84 -17.28
N ILE A 395 48.96 -54.73 -16.28
CA ILE A 395 47.86 -54.97 -15.34
C ILE A 395 47.55 -53.69 -14.54
N LEU A 396 48.58 -53.01 -14.03
CA LEU A 396 48.41 -51.75 -13.30
C LEU A 396 47.81 -50.63 -14.17
N LEU A 397 48.24 -50.53 -15.43
CA LEU A 397 47.71 -49.56 -16.39
C LEU A 397 46.24 -49.84 -16.73
N ASN A 398 45.88 -51.11 -16.94
CA ASN A 398 44.49 -51.52 -17.22
C ASN A 398 43.57 -51.26 -16.02
N ILE A 399 44.04 -51.50 -14.79
CA ILE A 399 43.31 -51.15 -13.57
C ILE A 399 43.10 -49.64 -13.47
N LEU A 400 44.12 -48.83 -13.77
CA LEU A 400 44.01 -47.36 -13.74
C LEU A 400 43.01 -46.85 -14.77
N ILE A 401 43.07 -47.35 -16.00
CA ILE A 401 42.13 -47.00 -17.08
C ILE A 401 40.71 -47.42 -16.70
N PHE A 402 40.53 -48.61 -16.12
CA PHE A 402 39.23 -49.09 -15.62
C PHE A 402 38.65 -48.17 -14.54
N ILE A 403 39.45 -47.72 -13.58
CA ILE A 403 39.01 -46.81 -12.51
C ILE A 403 38.58 -45.46 -13.11
N VAL A 404 39.35 -44.91 -14.05
CA VAL A 404 39.04 -43.63 -14.70
C VAL A 404 37.75 -43.74 -15.51
N ILE A 405 37.61 -44.76 -16.35
CA ILE A 405 36.42 -44.98 -17.19
C ILE A 405 35.18 -45.25 -16.32
N SER A 406 35.29 -46.12 -15.31
CA SER A 406 34.19 -46.39 -14.38
C SER A 406 33.79 -45.14 -13.60
N GLY A 407 34.74 -44.31 -13.19
CA GLY A 407 34.48 -43.03 -12.53
C GLY A 407 33.70 -42.06 -13.42
N ILE A 408 34.09 -41.92 -14.68
CA ILE A 408 33.36 -41.10 -15.68
C ILE A 408 31.95 -41.67 -15.92
N LEU A 409 31.83 -42.99 -16.06
CA LEU A 409 30.53 -43.65 -16.30
C LEU A 409 29.60 -43.46 -15.09
N PHE A 410 30.10 -43.69 -13.87
CA PHE A 410 29.31 -43.60 -12.64
C PHE A 410 28.92 -42.15 -12.32
N THR A 411 29.81 -41.19 -12.54
CA THR A 411 29.49 -39.76 -12.40
C THR A 411 28.49 -39.29 -13.45
N THR A 412 28.58 -39.77 -14.69
CA THR A 412 27.63 -39.43 -15.76
C THR A 412 26.25 -40.05 -15.50
N ILE A 413 26.18 -41.33 -15.12
CA ILE A 413 24.94 -42.01 -14.75
C ILE A 413 24.34 -41.39 -13.48
N GLY A 414 25.17 -41.11 -12.47
CA GLY A 414 24.77 -40.44 -11.24
C GLY A 414 24.22 -39.04 -11.50
N TYR A 415 24.87 -38.26 -12.38
CA TYR A 415 24.38 -36.96 -12.82
C TYR A 415 23.10 -37.07 -13.64
N TYR A 416 22.94 -38.10 -14.47
CA TYR A 416 21.70 -38.39 -15.19
C TYR A 416 20.53 -38.68 -14.23
N ILE A 417 20.74 -39.57 -13.26
CA ILE A 417 19.74 -39.89 -12.23
C ILE A 417 19.44 -38.64 -11.40
N TYR A 418 20.47 -37.94 -10.90
CA TYR A 418 20.33 -36.71 -10.12
C TYR A 418 19.61 -35.61 -10.91
N SER A 419 19.94 -35.40 -12.18
CA SER A 419 19.29 -34.40 -13.03
C SER A 419 17.84 -34.77 -13.30
N LYS A 420 17.51 -36.05 -13.56
CA LYS A 420 16.13 -36.53 -13.68
C LYS A 420 15.33 -36.33 -12.37
N PHE A 421 15.94 -36.60 -11.22
CA PHE A 421 15.34 -36.34 -9.90
C PHE A 421 15.19 -34.84 -9.60
N LYS A 422 16.16 -34.00 -9.98
CA LYS A 422 16.14 -32.54 -9.77
C LYS A 422 15.16 -31.84 -10.70
N ILE A 423 15.01 -32.31 -11.93
CA ILE A 423 13.99 -31.83 -12.89
C ILE A 423 12.57 -32.12 -12.36
N SER A 424 12.37 -33.23 -11.65
CA SER A 424 11.11 -33.52 -10.95
C SER A 424 10.84 -32.63 -9.72
N ARG A 425 11.81 -31.82 -9.29
CA ARG A 425 11.80 -31.07 -8.02
C ARG A 425 11.78 -29.54 -8.18
N SER A 426 11.29 -29.01 -9.31
CA SER A 426 10.77 -27.63 -9.29
C SER A 426 9.74 -27.52 -8.17
N GLU A 427 9.79 -26.45 -7.37
CA GLU A 427 8.85 -26.23 -6.26
C GLU A 427 7.43 -26.40 -6.78
N THR A 428 6.83 -27.54 -6.47
CA THR A 428 5.50 -27.87 -6.97
C THR A 428 4.52 -27.15 -6.06
N GLY A 429 3.93 -26.07 -6.59
CA GLY A 429 2.88 -25.34 -5.88
C GLY A 429 1.72 -26.28 -5.56
N ARG A 430 1.17 -26.20 -4.35
CA ARG A 430 -0.01 -26.98 -3.95
C ARG A 430 -1.16 -26.03 -3.73
N THR A 431 -2.25 -26.28 -4.42
CA THR A 431 -3.47 -25.48 -4.40
C THR A 431 -4.68 -26.35 -4.11
N VAL A 432 -5.81 -25.72 -3.84
CA VAL A 432 -7.10 -26.36 -3.64
C VAL A 432 -8.18 -25.58 -4.37
N ASP A 433 -9.17 -26.30 -4.90
CA ASP A 433 -10.33 -25.72 -5.59
C ASP A 433 -11.64 -26.24 -5.00
N ALA A 434 -12.60 -25.35 -4.77
CA ALA A 434 -13.91 -25.66 -4.21
C ALA A 434 -14.99 -25.63 -5.31
N VAL A 435 -15.59 -26.78 -5.61
CA VAL A 435 -16.86 -26.84 -6.35
C VAL A 435 -17.99 -26.72 -5.35
N ILE A 436 -18.50 -25.50 -5.17
CA ILE A 436 -19.56 -25.18 -4.21
C ILE A 436 -20.91 -25.20 -4.93
N GLU A 437 -21.80 -26.07 -4.48
CA GLU A 437 -23.17 -26.17 -5.01
C GLU A 437 -24.18 -25.69 -3.95
N ASP A 438 -25.11 -24.83 -4.35
CA ASP A 438 -26.25 -24.41 -3.50
C ASP A 438 -27.41 -25.43 -3.56
N ASP A 439 -28.43 -25.24 -2.72
CA ASP A 439 -29.59 -26.14 -2.67
C ASP A 439 -30.43 -26.14 -3.96
N ARG A 440 -30.19 -25.18 -4.86
CA ARG A 440 -30.85 -25.04 -6.17
C ARG A 440 -29.99 -25.60 -7.31
N GLY A 441 -28.81 -26.14 -7.02
CA GLY A 441 -27.87 -26.68 -8.00
C GLY A 441 -27.02 -25.62 -8.72
N ASN A 442 -27.02 -24.35 -8.29
CA ASN A 442 -26.13 -23.33 -8.82
C ASN A 442 -24.71 -23.50 -8.27
N ILE A 443 -23.72 -23.09 -9.05
CA ILE A 443 -22.30 -23.15 -8.69
C ILE A 443 -21.78 -21.77 -8.35
N VAL A 444 -21.02 -21.66 -7.27
CA VAL A 444 -20.31 -20.43 -6.94
C VAL A 444 -19.05 -20.33 -7.79
N LEU A 445 -18.94 -19.25 -8.57
CA LEU A 445 -17.71 -18.88 -9.27
C LEU A 445 -17.28 -17.48 -8.83
N ILE A 446 -15.97 -17.27 -8.80
CA ILE A 446 -15.35 -15.97 -8.60
C ILE A 446 -14.86 -15.43 -9.95
N LYS A 447 -14.94 -14.13 -10.16
CA LYS A 447 -14.29 -13.49 -11.32
C LYS A 447 -12.87 -13.10 -10.92
N ARG A 448 -11.86 -13.67 -11.60
CA ARG A 448 -10.46 -13.39 -11.32
C ARG A 448 -10.15 -11.94 -11.65
N LYS A 449 -9.62 -11.22 -10.68
CA LYS A 449 -9.21 -9.82 -10.84
C LYS A 449 -7.77 -9.69 -11.36
N TYR A 450 -6.97 -10.75 -11.22
CA TYR A 450 -5.52 -10.71 -11.34
C TYR A 450 -4.99 -11.90 -12.17
N PRO A 451 -3.78 -11.78 -12.74
CA PRO A 451 -3.26 -12.76 -13.68
C PRO A 451 -2.79 -13.96 -12.88
N PRO A 452 -2.60 -15.10 -13.57
CA PRO A 452 -3.05 -15.36 -14.93
C PRO A 452 -4.60 -15.37 -15.04
N PHE A 453 -5.14 -15.30 -16.26
CA PHE A 453 -6.59 -15.35 -16.52
C PHE A 453 -7.41 -14.24 -15.83
N LYS A 454 -7.01 -12.97 -15.89
CA LYS A 454 -7.89 -11.85 -15.48
C LYS A 454 -9.18 -11.86 -16.27
N ASP A 455 -10.23 -11.45 -15.59
CA ASP A 455 -11.60 -11.42 -16.05
C ASP A 455 -12.26 -12.77 -16.34
N PHE A 456 -11.51 -13.88 -16.27
CA PHE A 456 -12.07 -15.23 -16.38
C PHE A 456 -12.74 -15.62 -15.06
N TYR A 457 -13.73 -16.51 -15.14
CA TYR A 457 -14.34 -17.11 -13.97
C TYR A 457 -13.50 -18.29 -13.45
N ALA A 458 -13.44 -18.43 -12.14
CA ALA A 458 -12.70 -19.50 -11.47
C ALA A 458 -13.53 -20.12 -10.34
N LEU A 459 -13.16 -21.32 -9.95
CA LEU A 459 -13.61 -21.93 -8.71
C LEU A 459 -12.92 -21.18 -7.56
N PRO A 460 -13.61 -20.97 -6.43
CA PRO A 460 -12.96 -20.45 -5.24
C PRO A 460 -11.83 -21.39 -4.80
N GLY A 461 -10.65 -20.84 -4.53
CA GLY A 461 -9.45 -21.66 -4.34
C GLY A 461 -8.16 -20.87 -4.30
N GLY A 462 -7.15 -21.49 -3.69
CA GLY A 462 -5.85 -20.84 -3.46
C GLY A 462 -4.78 -21.81 -3.04
N PHE A 463 -3.64 -21.26 -2.59
CA PHE A 463 -2.48 -22.05 -2.17
C PHE A 463 -2.68 -22.63 -0.77
N ILE A 464 -2.13 -23.82 -0.54
CA ILE A 464 -2.10 -24.42 0.79
C ILE A 464 -1.01 -23.74 1.63
N GLU A 465 -1.37 -23.23 2.79
CA GLU A 465 -0.41 -22.60 3.71
C GLU A 465 0.46 -23.63 4.47
N LYS A 466 1.57 -23.17 5.03
CA LYS A 466 2.50 -24.05 5.75
C LYS A 466 1.83 -24.62 7.01
N GLY A 467 1.78 -25.94 7.11
CA GLY A 467 1.15 -26.65 8.24
C GLY A 467 -0.35 -26.89 8.06
N GLU A 468 -0.93 -26.43 6.95
CA GLU A 468 -2.34 -26.60 6.63
C GLU A 468 -2.57 -27.88 5.80
N SER A 469 -3.64 -28.62 6.09
CA SER A 469 -4.11 -29.73 5.24
C SER A 469 -4.94 -29.21 4.06
N PRO A 470 -5.04 -29.92 2.92
CA PRO A 470 -5.88 -29.49 1.79
C PRO A 470 -7.35 -29.23 2.18
N LYS A 471 -7.86 -29.96 3.18
CA LYS A 471 -9.23 -29.77 3.68
C LYS A 471 -9.37 -28.47 4.47
N GLN A 472 -8.37 -28.08 5.24
CA GLN A 472 -8.37 -26.79 5.95
C GLN A 472 -8.25 -25.64 4.95
N ALA A 473 -7.31 -25.78 4.00
CA ALA A 473 -7.07 -24.78 2.96
C ALA A 473 -8.34 -24.46 2.16
N VAL A 474 -9.06 -25.48 1.68
CA VAL A 474 -10.25 -25.24 0.84
C VAL A 474 -11.38 -24.54 1.59
N LEU A 475 -11.51 -24.78 2.90
CA LEU A 475 -12.50 -24.12 3.74
C LEU A 475 -12.09 -22.67 4.05
N ARG A 476 -10.80 -22.43 4.31
CA ARG A 476 -10.24 -21.08 4.52
C ARG A 476 -10.38 -20.23 3.27
N GLU A 477 -9.86 -20.70 2.13
CA GLU A 477 -9.92 -19.98 0.85
C GLU A 477 -11.36 -19.66 0.44
N ALA A 478 -12.27 -20.63 0.54
CA ALA A 478 -13.67 -20.38 0.24
C ALA A 478 -14.30 -19.33 1.18
N LYS A 479 -13.94 -19.33 2.47
CA LYS A 479 -14.42 -18.33 3.42
C LYS A 479 -13.88 -16.94 3.07
N GLU A 480 -12.60 -16.83 2.72
CA GLU A 480 -11.97 -15.57 2.35
C GLU A 480 -12.57 -14.99 1.05
N GLU A 481 -12.75 -15.83 0.03
CA GLU A 481 -13.17 -15.37 -1.30
C GLU A 481 -14.68 -15.22 -1.48
N THR A 482 -15.48 -15.88 -0.63
CA THR A 482 -16.95 -15.89 -0.79
C THR A 482 -17.71 -15.52 0.47
N ASN A 483 -17.05 -15.48 1.63
CA ASN A 483 -17.65 -15.31 2.97
C ASN A 483 -18.65 -16.42 3.37
N LEU A 484 -18.73 -17.51 2.60
CA LEU A 484 -19.60 -18.65 2.86
C LEU A 484 -18.95 -19.64 3.83
N ASP A 485 -19.77 -20.24 4.70
CA ASP A 485 -19.37 -21.38 5.52
C ASP A 485 -19.73 -22.67 4.78
N LEU A 486 -18.81 -23.62 4.71
CA LEU A 486 -18.94 -24.82 3.87
C LEU A 486 -18.68 -26.11 4.65
N VAL A 487 -19.24 -27.20 4.15
CA VAL A 487 -18.83 -28.57 4.50
C VAL A 487 -18.34 -29.31 3.26
N ILE A 488 -17.23 -30.04 3.40
CA ILE A 488 -16.69 -30.88 2.32
C ILE A 488 -17.55 -32.13 2.18
N VAL A 489 -18.13 -32.33 1.00
CA VAL A 489 -18.95 -33.51 0.67
C VAL A 489 -18.07 -34.67 0.22
N LYS A 490 -17.15 -34.40 -0.73
CA LYS A 490 -16.19 -35.39 -1.23
C LYS A 490 -14.98 -34.72 -1.87
N LYS A 491 -13.86 -35.45 -1.94
CA LYS A 491 -12.75 -35.12 -2.84
C LYS A 491 -13.17 -35.44 -4.27
N ILE A 492 -12.93 -34.52 -5.20
CA ILE A 492 -13.16 -34.74 -6.63
C ILE A 492 -11.94 -35.47 -7.20
N GLY A 493 -10.76 -34.86 -7.09
CA GLY A 493 -9.55 -35.38 -7.71
C GLY A 493 -8.29 -34.59 -7.33
N VAL A 494 -7.18 -34.97 -7.95
CA VAL A 494 -5.92 -34.21 -7.93
C VAL A 494 -5.60 -33.87 -9.37
N PHE A 495 -5.42 -32.58 -9.65
CA PHE A 495 -5.21 -32.03 -10.98
C PHE A 495 -3.77 -31.55 -11.07
N ASP A 496 -2.95 -32.26 -11.85
CA ASP A 496 -1.50 -32.07 -11.95
C ASP A 496 -1.00 -32.05 -13.41
N LYS A 497 -1.92 -31.83 -14.37
CA LYS A 497 -1.59 -31.75 -15.80
C LYS A 497 -0.51 -30.70 -16.06
N GLU A 498 0.49 -31.07 -16.84
CA GLU A 498 1.55 -30.15 -17.24
C GLU A 498 0.96 -28.93 -17.99
N GLY A 499 1.39 -27.73 -17.60
CA GLY A 499 0.88 -26.48 -18.16
C GLY A 499 -0.52 -26.07 -17.69
N ARG A 500 -1.13 -26.74 -16.70
CA ARG A 500 -2.44 -26.32 -16.15
C ARG A 500 -2.42 -24.90 -15.58
N ASP A 501 -1.26 -24.47 -15.07
CA ASP A 501 -1.04 -23.14 -14.55
C ASP A 501 0.20 -22.51 -15.20
N PRO A 502 0.09 -21.33 -15.83
CA PRO A 502 1.22 -20.67 -16.48
C PRO A 502 2.24 -20.11 -15.48
N ARG A 503 1.99 -20.17 -14.17
CA ARG A 503 2.98 -19.80 -13.15
C ARG A 503 4.00 -20.91 -12.89
N GLY A 504 3.74 -22.13 -13.35
CA GLY A 504 4.65 -23.26 -13.25
C GLY A 504 3.96 -24.58 -12.86
N LYS A 505 4.72 -25.51 -12.27
CA LYS A 505 4.19 -26.81 -11.85
C LYS A 505 3.32 -26.64 -10.60
N ILE A 506 2.01 -26.57 -10.78
CA ILE A 506 1.03 -26.46 -9.69
C ILE A 506 0.12 -27.67 -9.69
N ILE A 507 -0.03 -28.31 -8.53
CA ILE A 507 -0.97 -29.41 -8.29
C ILE A 507 -2.15 -28.85 -7.50
N SER A 508 -3.38 -29.02 -7.99
CA SER A 508 -4.60 -28.67 -7.25
C SER A 508 -5.31 -29.90 -6.72
N THR A 509 -5.78 -29.85 -5.47
CA THR A 509 -6.73 -30.84 -4.94
C THR A 509 -8.13 -30.23 -4.91
N ALA A 510 -9.03 -30.74 -5.75
CA ALA A 510 -10.39 -30.21 -5.83
C ALA A 510 -11.36 -30.96 -4.91
N PHE A 511 -12.27 -30.22 -4.29
CA PHE A 511 -13.31 -30.75 -3.40
C PHE A 511 -14.69 -30.29 -3.83
N LYS A 512 -15.68 -31.17 -3.70
CA LYS A 512 -17.09 -30.80 -3.79
C LYS A 512 -17.56 -30.39 -2.40
N CYS A 513 -18.12 -29.20 -2.29
CA CYS A 513 -18.56 -28.59 -1.04
C CYS A 513 -20.04 -28.22 -1.11
N ARG A 514 -20.70 -28.22 0.06
CA ARG A 514 -22.07 -27.74 0.23
C ARG A 514 -22.07 -26.60 1.24
N ILE A 515 -22.90 -25.60 1.00
CA ILE A 515 -23.06 -24.45 1.89
C ILE A 515 -23.72 -24.91 3.19
N ILE A 516 -23.20 -24.43 4.31
CA ILE A 516 -23.83 -24.51 5.63
C ILE A 516 -24.12 -23.09 6.12
N GLY A 517 -25.35 -22.82 6.52
CA GLY A 517 -25.78 -21.48 6.93
C GLY A 517 -26.32 -20.61 5.79
N ASP A 518 -26.21 -19.29 5.96
CA ASP A 518 -26.91 -18.31 5.12
C ASP A 518 -26.16 -17.98 3.82
N SER A 519 -26.71 -18.44 2.69
CA SER A 519 -26.18 -18.20 1.34
C SER A 519 -26.28 -16.76 0.88
N SER A 520 -27.09 -15.91 1.54
CA SER A 520 -27.18 -14.47 1.24
C SER A 520 -25.92 -13.69 1.65
N LYS A 521 -25.03 -14.33 2.44
CA LYS A 521 -23.76 -13.76 2.88
C LYS A 521 -22.67 -13.74 1.79
N ILE A 522 -22.96 -14.24 0.59
CA ILE A 522 -22.01 -14.24 -0.53
C ILE A 522 -21.49 -12.82 -0.79
N LYS A 523 -20.24 -12.57 -0.40
CA LYS A 523 -19.52 -11.32 -0.60
C LYS A 523 -18.04 -11.67 -0.74
N GLY A 524 -17.41 -11.20 -1.81
CA GLY A 524 -15.97 -11.37 -1.97
C GLY A 524 -15.19 -10.61 -0.90
N GLY A 525 -14.24 -11.28 -0.24
CA GLY A 525 -13.28 -10.63 0.65
C GLY A 525 -12.32 -9.75 -0.15
N THR A 526 -12.08 -8.55 0.37
CA THR A 526 -11.14 -7.51 -0.13
C THR A 526 -11.17 -7.22 -1.63
N ASP A 527 -11.67 -6.03 -1.95
CA ASP A 527 -11.58 -5.40 -3.28
C ASP A 527 -12.27 -6.16 -4.44
N SER A 528 -13.23 -7.01 -4.08
CA SER A 528 -14.31 -7.57 -4.91
C SER A 528 -13.86 -8.36 -6.15
N ALA A 529 -13.38 -9.59 -5.91
CA ALA A 529 -13.78 -10.71 -6.75
C ALA A 529 -15.30 -10.92 -6.51
N THR A 530 -16.14 -10.69 -7.52
CA THR A 530 -17.59 -10.89 -7.34
C THR A 530 -17.90 -12.39 -7.38
N ALA A 531 -17.83 -13.04 -6.22
CA ALA A 531 -18.40 -14.38 -6.05
C ALA A 531 -19.89 -14.32 -6.41
N LYS A 532 -20.32 -15.14 -7.37
CA LYS A 532 -21.71 -15.18 -7.84
C LYS A 532 -22.16 -16.62 -8.03
N PHE A 533 -23.46 -16.83 -7.88
CA PHE A 533 -24.12 -18.09 -8.23
C PHE A 533 -24.38 -18.14 -9.74
N PHE A 534 -23.96 -19.23 -10.38
CA PHE A 534 -24.20 -19.50 -11.78
C PHE A 534 -25.01 -20.79 -11.95
N PRO A 535 -26.15 -20.74 -12.67
CA PRO A 535 -26.83 -21.95 -13.14
C PRO A 535 -25.89 -22.80 -14.00
N LYS A 536 -25.94 -24.13 -13.86
CA LYS A 536 -25.02 -25.07 -14.54
C LYS A 536 -24.99 -24.87 -16.06
N GLU A 537 -26.14 -24.54 -16.65
CA GLU A 537 -26.34 -24.33 -18.08
C GLU A 537 -25.57 -23.09 -18.57
N LYS A 538 -25.47 -22.05 -17.75
CA LYS A 538 -24.76 -20.81 -18.10
C LYS A 538 -23.24 -20.97 -18.05
N ILE A 539 -22.73 -21.89 -17.23
CA ILE A 539 -21.29 -22.10 -17.05
C ILE A 539 -20.62 -22.58 -18.34
N LYS A 540 -21.36 -23.31 -19.20
CA LYS A 540 -20.81 -23.83 -20.47
C LYS A 540 -20.18 -22.73 -21.34
N ASN A 541 -20.77 -21.54 -21.33
CA ASN A 541 -20.39 -20.40 -22.16
C ASN A 541 -19.47 -19.39 -21.44
N LEU A 542 -18.99 -19.71 -20.24
CA LEU A 542 -18.06 -18.84 -19.51
C LEU A 542 -16.61 -19.17 -19.84
N ASP A 543 -15.78 -18.14 -19.94
CA ASP A 543 -14.33 -18.27 -19.94
C ASP A 543 -13.88 -18.67 -18.54
N LEU A 544 -13.46 -19.94 -18.40
CA LEU A 544 -13.01 -20.52 -17.13
C LEU A 544 -11.49 -20.51 -17.08
N ALA A 545 -10.95 -20.06 -15.95
CA ALA A 545 -9.51 -20.00 -15.72
C ALA A 545 -8.92 -21.41 -15.59
N PHE A 546 -7.64 -21.55 -15.98
CA PHE A 546 -6.87 -22.79 -15.83
C PHE A 546 -7.59 -24.01 -16.44
N ASP A 547 -7.55 -25.15 -15.74
CA ASP A 547 -8.26 -26.38 -16.05
C ASP A 547 -9.59 -26.52 -15.26
N HIS A 548 -10.17 -25.42 -14.78
CA HIS A 548 -11.38 -25.48 -13.94
C HIS A 548 -12.58 -26.08 -14.68
N ARG A 549 -12.59 -25.97 -16.00
CA ARG A 549 -13.57 -26.66 -16.85
C ARG A 549 -13.48 -28.18 -16.71
N ASP A 550 -12.28 -28.74 -16.58
CA ASP A 550 -12.06 -30.17 -16.39
C ASP A 550 -12.46 -30.60 -14.97
N ILE A 551 -12.14 -29.80 -13.95
CA ILE A 551 -12.60 -30.01 -12.57
C ILE A 551 -14.13 -30.10 -12.50
N LEU A 552 -14.83 -29.18 -13.18
CA LEU A 552 -16.30 -29.16 -13.21
C LEU A 552 -16.90 -30.35 -13.97
N LYS A 553 -16.24 -30.86 -15.01
CA LYS A 553 -16.65 -32.10 -15.70
C LYS A 553 -16.52 -33.30 -14.77
N GLU A 554 -15.38 -33.45 -14.10
CA GLU A 554 -15.13 -34.56 -13.17
C GLU A 554 -16.05 -34.50 -11.94
N ALA A 555 -16.45 -33.30 -11.53
CA ALA A 555 -17.45 -33.10 -10.48
C ALA A 555 -18.89 -33.46 -10.90
N GLY A 556 -19.13 -33.75 -12.19
CA GLY A 556 -20.45 -34.04 -12.75
C GLY A 556 -21.34 -32.81 -12.89
N ILE A 557 -20.75 -31.62 -13.04
CA ILE A 557 -21.47 -30.35 -13.22
C ILE A 557 -21.62 -30.01 -14.71
N LEU A 558 -20.54 -30.20 -15.48
CA LEU A 558 -20.54 -29.97 -16.92
C LEU A 558 -20.53 -31.31 -17.66
N TYR A 559 -21.38 -31.39 -18.69
CA TYR A 559 -21.43 -32.48 -19.68
C TYR A 559 -20.90 -31.98 -21.02
#